data_AF-A0A8W8KZG6-F1
#
_entry.id   AF-A0A8W8KZG6-F1
#
_cell.length_a   1.000
_cell.length_b   1.000
_cell.length_c   1.000
_cell.angle_alpha   90.00
_cell.angle_beta   90.00
_cell.angle_gamma   90.00
#
_symmetry.space_group_name_H-M   'P 1'
#
loop_
_entity.id
_entity.type
_entity.pdbx_description
1 polymer ?
#
loop_
_entity_poly.entity_id
_entity_poly.type
_entity_poly.pdbx_seq_one_letter_code
_entity_poly.pdbx_strand_id
1 'polypeptide(L)'
;MEFLVKFVSVVLLFASSVLGVEIISVVEQSVFGQGDECYGTHVGFGYSGTPEFHYESLLRRYRGCKHVEGNLEITNLQSDQISYDLSFLSTIEVVTGYVLLGLLDLESIPLTNLKLIRADNMFNIMGEDYGLVVAFTDAAGENKNRGLRELQLPSLKEISRGRVLFMQNPLLNFVNTIAWNVIVPGVTNPVTYGDSAYNTTSLEVCDPACENGNQRFCWGRGPKMCQIVHFPICDELCPGRCYDSTIVGCCHPECAVGCTGPSNSDCLMCKYFKAGEACVSSCPGGVSVRNGQDCLED
;
A
#
# COMPACT_ATOMS: atom_id res chain seq x y z
N MET A 1 46.21 -16.06 38.51
CA MET A 1 46.03 -16.73 37.20
C MET A 1 44.56 -17.05 36.94
N GLU A 2 43.80 -17.53 37.93
CA GLU A 2 42.36 -17.85 37.76
C GLU A 2 41.43 -16.64 37.50
N PHE A 3 41.77 -15.44 38.00
CA PHE A 3 40.97 -14.23 37.76
C PHE A 3 41.04 -13.73 36.30
N LEU A 4 42.19 -13.91 35.64
CA LEU A 4 42.37 -13.50 34.24
C LEU A 4 41.60 -14.41 33.28
N VAL A 5 41.55 -15.72 33.58
CA VAL A 5 40.83 -16.71 32.75
C VAL A 5 39.32 -16.49 32.81
N LYS A 6 38.75 -16.18 33.99
CA LYS A 6 37.32 -15.86 34.12
C LYS A 6 36.94 -14.56 33.41
N PHE A 7 37.81 -13.54 33.44
CA PHE A 7 37.56 -12.27 32.76
C PHE A 7 37.59 -12.43 31.23
N VAL A 8 38.54 -13.21 30.70
CA VAL A 8 38.64 -13.50 29.26
C VAL A 8 37.45 -14.35 28.77
N SER A 9 36.96 -15.33 29.54
CA SER A 9 35.77 -16.11 29.18
C SER A 9 34.49 -15.28 29.19
N VAL A 10 34.33 -14.34 30.12
CA VAL A 10 33.17 -13.43 30.15
C VAL A 10 33.24 -12.45 28.98
N VAL A 11 34.41 -11.86 28.71
CA VAL A 11 34.60 -10.95 27.56
C VAL A 11 34.39 -11.67 26.21
N LEU A 12 34.79 -12.95 26.08
CA LEU A 12 34.52 -13.75 24.87
C LEU A 12 33.03 -14.10 24.73
N LEU A 13 32.32 -14.38 25.82
CA LEU A 13 30.87 -14.59 25.80
C LEU A 13 30.12 -13.30 25.42
N PHE A 14 30.51 -12.16 25.99
CA PHE A 14 29.97 -10.84 25.63
C PHE A 14 30.33 -10.45 24.19
N ALA A 15 31.55 -10.72 23.71
CA ALA A 15 31.92 -10.48 22.32
C ALA A 15 31.13 -11.38 21.35
N SER A 16 30.87 -12.63 21.71
CA SER A 16 30.04 -13.55 20.90
C SER A 16 28.56 -13.16 20.88
N SER A 17 28.03 -12.59 21.97
CA SER A 17 26.66 -12.07 22.00
C SER A 17 26.53 -10.73 21.28
N VAL A 18 27.55 -9.86 21.36
CA VAL A 18 27.58 -8.58 20.63
C VAL A 18 27.71 -8.81 19.14
N LEU A 19 28.65 -9.67 18.70
CA LEU A 19 28.75 -10.08 17.28
C LEU A 19 27.48 -10.81 16.82
N GLY A 20 26.85 -11.63 17.68
CA GLY A 20 25.58 -12.28 17.37
C GLY A 20 24.42 -11.29 17.20
N VAL A 21 24.35 -10.24 18.04
CA VAL A 21 23.32 -9.18 17.96
C VAL A 21 23.58 -8.28 16.75
N GLU A 22 24.83 -7.92 16.46
CA GLU A 22 25.18 -7.13 15.28
C GLU A 22 24.88 -7.91 13.99
N ILE A 23 25.24 -9.19 13.91
CA ILE A 23 24.93 -10.02 12.73
C ILE A 23 23.41 -10.20 12.57
N ILE A 24 22.66 -10.43 13.65
CA ILE A 24 21.19 -10.49 13.58
C ILE A 24 20.62 -9.17 13.09
N SER A 25 21.09 -8.02 13.60
CA SER A 25 20.62 -6.70 13.17
C SER A 25 20.93 -6.40 11.70
N VAL A 26 22.09 -6.82 11.20
CA VAL A 26 22.50 -6.66 9.79
C VAL A 26 21.72 -7.62 8.88
N VAL A 27 21.46 -8.85 9.33
CA VAL A 27 20.62 -9.81 8.59
C VAL A 27 19.16 -9.35 8.58
N GLU A 28 18.65 -8.83 9.69
CA GLU A 28 17.29 -8.29 9.80
C GLU A 28 17.11 -7.03 8.94
N GLN A 29 18.10 -6.12 8.93
CA GLN A 29 18.12 -4.95 8.03
C GLN A 29 18.24 -5.32 6.55
N SER A 30 19.05 -6.32 6.19
CA SER A 30 19.20 -6.74 4.78
C SER A 30 18.02 -7.57 4.25
N VAL A 31 17.26 -8.24 5.13
CA VAL A 31 16.10 -9.07 4.76
C VAL A 31 14.80 -8.26 4.77
N PHE A 32 14.67 -7.24 5.62
CA PHE A 32 13.41 -6.50 5.80
C PHE A 32 13.46 -5.04 5.36
N GLY A 33 14.64 -4.47 5.10
CA GLY A 33 14.83 -3.09 4.63
C GLY A 33 15.56 -2.19 5.63
N GLN A 34 16.01 -1.02 5.16
CA GLN A 34 16.72 -0.03 5.97
C GLN A 34 15.82 1.21 6.18
N GLY A 35 15.53 1.57 7.43
CA GLY A 35 14.76 2.77 7.74
C GLY A 35 13.28 2.67 7.36
N ASP A 36 12.75 3.67 6.64
CA ASP A 36 11.35 3.76 6.23
C ASP A 36 11.01 2.85 5.02
N GLU A 37 11.99 2.17 4.43
CA GLU A 37 11.82 1.24 3.30
C GLU A 37 11.74 -0.22 3.75
N CYS A 38 10.90 -1.01 3.08
CA CYS A 38 10.84 -2.46 3.27
C CYS A 38 10.63 -3.22 1.96
N TYR A 39 11.07 -4.48 1.92
CA TYR A 39 10.87 -5.34 0.75
C TYR A 39 9.55 -6.12 0.85
N GLY A 40 8.73 -6.00 -0.19
CA GLY A 40 7.48 -6.71 -0.38
C GLY A 40 7.65 -8.18 -0.75
N THR A 41 6.57 -8.83 -1.15
CA THR A 41 6.53 -10.26 -1.48
C THR A 41 5.98 -10.51 -2.90
N HIS A 42 6.11 -11.75 -3.37
CA HIS A 42 5.60 -12.18 -4.69
C HIS A 42 5.14 -13.65 -4.61
N VAL A 43 4.35 -13.96 -3.58
CA VAL A 43 3.82 -15.31 -3.34
C VAL A 43 2.33 -15.42 -3.65
N GLY A 44 1.68 -14.29 -3.97
CA GLY A 44 0.24 -14.23 -4.25
C GLY A 44 -0.57 -14.68 -3.04
N PHE A 45 -1.44 -15.67 -3.26
CA PHE A 45 -2.22 -16.29 -2.18
C PHE A 45 -1.47 -17.37 -1.40
N GLY A 46 -0.22 -17.68 -1.78
CA GLY A 46 0.59 -18.67 -1.07
C GLY A 46 1.15 -18.13 0.24
N TYR A 47 1.36 -19.01 1.22
CA TYR A 47 2.16 -18.73 2.41
C TYR A 47 2.86 -20.02 2.89
N SER A 48 3.79 -19.89 3.84
CA SER A 48 4.51 -21.03 4.42
C SER A 48 4.58 -20.92 5.94
N GLY A 49 4.73 -22.06 6.61
CA GLY A 49 4.75 -22.13 8.08
C GLY A 49 3.35 -22.19 8.70
N THR A 50 3.26 -21.97 10.01
CA THR A 50 1.98 -21.92 10.73
C THR A 50 1.32 -20.54 10.56
N PRO A 51 0.01 -20.41 10.78
CA PRO A 51 -0.68 -19.11 10.73
C PRO A 51 -0.06 -18.04 11.65
N GLU A 52 0.44 -18.45 12.83
CA GLU A 52 1.14 -17.57 13.78
C GLU A 52 2.46 -17.09 13.19
N PHE A 53 3.25 -18.01 12.62
CA PHE A 53 4.53 -17.66 12.00
C PHE A 53 4.35 -16.74 10.79
N HIS A 54 3.30 -16.97 10.00
CA HIS A 54 2.95 -16.14 8.85
C HIS A 54 2.61 -14.71 9.28
N TYR A 55 1.74 -14.55 10.28
CA TYR A 55 1.39 -13.23 10.82
C TYR A 55 2.60 -12.51 11.42
N GLU A 56 3.43 -13.19 12.21
CA GLU A 56 4.67 -12.63 12.74
C GLU A 56 5.63 -12.19 11.63
N SER A 57 5.67 -12.92 10.51
CA SER A 57 6.49 -12.56 9.34
C SER A 57 5.99 -11.29 8.66
N LEU A 58 4.66 -11.12 8.52
CA LEU A 58 4.06 -9.89 8.01
C LEU A 58 4.36 -8.70 8.93
N LEU A 59 4.20 -8.90 10.23
CA LEU A 59 4.44 -7.90 11.25
C LEU A 59 5.90 -7.41 11.24
N ARG A 60 6.86 -8.34 11.25
CA ARG A 60 8.30 -8.00 11.17
C ARG A 60 8.66 -7.28 9.89
N ARG A 61 8.06 -7.67 8.77
CA ARG A 61 8.36 -7.09 7.46
C ARG A 61 7.88 -5.65 7.30
N TYR A 62 6.67 -5.36 7.77
CA TYR A 62 6.00 -4.10 7.43
C TYR A 62 5.89 -3.11 8.61
N ARG A 63 6.26 -3.51 9.83
CA ARG A 63 6.22 -2.60 10.98
C ARG A 63 7.16 -1.41 10.78
N GLY A 64 6.58 -0.21 10.76
CA GLY A 64 7.31 1.05 10.59
C GLY A 64 7.66 1.35 9.13
N CYS A 65 7.29 0.48 8.19
CA CYS A 65 7.54 0.70 6.77
C CYS A 65 6.60 1.78 6.22
N LYS A 66 7.17 2.70 5.43
CA LYS A 66 6.44 3.70 4.65
C LYS A 66 6.51 3.42 3.15
N HIS A 67 7.59 2.81 2.69
CA HIS A 67 7.83 2.56 1.27
C HIS A 67 8.08 1.07 1.04
N VAL A 68 7.10 0.39 0.42
CA VAL A 68 7.22 -1.03 0.07
C VAL A 68 7.83 -1.16 -1.31
N GLU A 69 9.06 -1.68 -1.37
CA GLU A 69 9.70 -2.10 -2.60
C GLU A 69 9.24 -3.50 -3.01
N GLY A 70 8.39 -3.57 -4.03
CA GLY A 70 7.71 -4.77 -4.48
C GLY A 70 6.22 -4.73 -4.15
N ASN A 71 5.61 -5.90 -3.96
CA ASN A 71 4.16 -6.00 -3.76
C ASN A 71 3.83 -6.08 -2.27
N LEU A 72 2.71 -5.48 -1.89
CA LEU A 72 2.14 -5.63 -0.56
C LEU A 72 1.09 -6.75 -0.60
N GLU A 73 1.42 -7.92 -0.07
CA GLU A 73 0.51 -9.07 -0.01
C GLU A 73 0.14 -9.35 1.45
N ILE A 74 -1.11 -9.02 1.81
CA ILE A 74 -1.68 -9.35 3.12
C ILE A 74 -2.71 -10.44 2.89
N THR A 75 -2.30 -11.68 3.11
CA THR A 75 -3.12 -12.85 2.83
C THR A 75 -3.13 -13.86 3.96
N ASN A 76 -4.08 -14.80 3.93
CA ASN A 76 -4.13 -15.97 4.81
C ASN A 76 -4.23 -15.64 6.32
N LEU A 77 -5.05 -14.65 6.67
CA LEU A 77 -5.32 -14.28 8.07
C LEU A 77 -6.73 -14.73 8.45
N GLN A 78 -6.91 -16.05 8.61
CA GLN A 78 -8.23 -16.68 8.86
C GLN A 78 -8.28 -17.54 10.13
N SER A 79 -7.19 -17.61 10.91
CA SER A 79 -7.17 -18.45 12.12
C SER A 79 -7.98 -17.82 13.25
N ASP A 80 -9.01 -18.52 13.70
CA ASP A 80 -9.81 -18.14 14.88
C ASP A 80 -9.02 -18.13 16.20
N GLN A 81 -7.84 -18.74 16.21
CA GLN A 81 -6.99 -18.82 17.40
C GLN A 81 -6.09 -17.59 17.55
N ILE A 82 -6.03 -16.72 16.54
CA ILE A 82 -5.12 -15.57 16.51
C ILE A 82 -5.93 -14.28 16.43
N SER A 83 -5.59 -13.33 17.29
CA SER A 83 -6.03 -11.95 17.11
C SER A 83 -5.01 -11.20 16.26
N TYR A 84 -5.43 -10.80 15.06
CA TYR A 84 -4.58 -10.06 14.13
C TYR A 84 -4.72 -8.55 14.35
N ASP A 85 -3.66 -7.90 14.84
CA ASP A 85 -3.55 -6.44 14.82
C ASP A 85 -2.80 -6.01 13.56
N LEU A 86 -3.49 -5.28 12.67
CA LEU A 86 -2.93 -4.76 11.42
C LEU A 86 -2.58 -3.27 11.48
N SER A 87 -2.57 -2.65 12.67
CA SER A 87 -2.26 -1.23 12.87
C SER A 87 -0.90 -0.82 12.26
N PHE A 88 0.06 -1.74 12.18
CA PHE A 88 1.36 -1.52 11.57
C PHE A 88 1.29 -1.17 10.07
N LEU A 89 0.21 -1.54 9.36
CA LEU A 89 0.02 -1.19 7.95
C LEU A 89 -0.28 0.30 7.75
N SER A 90 -0.73 0.99 8.81
CA SER A 90 -1.10 2.40 8.70
C SER A 90 0.07 3.31 8.37
N THR A 91 1.32 2.89 8.58
CA THR A 91 2.50 3.70 8.22
C THR A 91 2.84 3.67 6.74
N ILE A 92 2.32 2.69 5.99
CA ILE A 92 2.66 2.51 4.57
C ILE A 92 2.07 3.66 3.76
N GLU A 93 2.91 4.32 2.97
CA GLU A 93 2.56 5.46 2.12
C GLU A 93 2.65 5.13 0.63
N VAL A 94 3.59 4.27 0.24
CA VAL A 94 3.84 3.92 -1.17
C VAL A 94 4.08 2.42 -1.31
N VAL A 95 3.50 1.83 -2.34
CA VAL A 95 3.78 0.45 -2.78
C VAL A 95 4.20 0.49 -4.24
N THR A 96 5.39 -0.02 -4.55
CA THR A 96 5.93 0.06 -5.91
C THR A 96 5.33 -0.98 -6.88
N GLY A 97 4.97 -2.16 -6.36
CA GLY A 97 4.25 -3.19 -7.08
C GLY A 97 2.73 -3.07 -6.93
N TYR A 98 2.05 -4.21 -6.92
CA TYR A 98 0.61 -4.30 -6.65
C TYR A 98 0.30 -4.46 -5.15
N VAL A 99 -0.96 -4.28 -4.80
CA VAL A 99 -1.50 -4.62 -3.48
C VAL A 99 -2.49 -5.78 -3.61
N LEU A 100 -2.25 -6.86 -2.85
CA LEU A 100 -3.11 -8.03 -2.78
C LEU A 100 -3.61 -8.24 -1.35
N LEU A 101 -4.92 -8.19 -1.17
CA LEU A 101 -5.59 -8.40 0.11
C LEU A 101 -6.57 -9.57 -0.08
N GLY A 102 -6.35 -10.69 0.59
CA GLY A 102 -7.31 -11.78 0.44
C GLY A 102 -7.05 -13.05 1.22
N LEU A 103 -8.07 -13.90 1.33
CA LEU A 103 -8.13 -14.97 2.34
C LEU A 103 -8.01 -14.35 3.74
N LEU A 104 -8.94 -13.45 4.07
CA LEU A 104 -8.91 -12.64 5.29
C LEU A 104 -10.22 -12.79 6.08
N ASP A 105 -10.11 -13.04 7.38
CA ASP A 105 -11.24 -13.03 8.31
C ASP A 105 -11.00 -12.01 9.43
N LEU A 106 -11.17 -10.73 9.08
CA LEU A 106 -10.97 -9.57 9.95
C LEU A 106 -11.85 -8.41 9.47
N GLU A 107 -12.24 -7.50 10.35
CA GLU A 107 -13.26 -6.49 10.00
C GLU A 107 -12.72 -5.29 9.21
N SER A 108 -11.45 -4.92 9.35
CA SER A 108 -10.90 -3.73 8.67
C SER A 108 -9.41 -3.84 8.35
N ILE A 109 -8.99 -3.22 7.24
CA ILE A 109 -7.58 -3.11 6.83
C ILE A 109 -7.17 -1.63 6.88
N PRO A 110 -6.29 -1.21 7.82
CA PRO A 110 -6.00 0.20 8.07
C PRO A 110 -4.80 0.71 7.25
N LEU A 111 -4.93 0.78 5.92
CA LEU A 111 -3.92 1.39 5.03
C LEU A 111 -4.11 2.91 4.91
N THR A 112 -4.25 3.58 6.06
CA THR A 112 -4.79 4.94 6.14
C THR A 112 -3.89 6.02 5.56
N ASN A 113 -2.57 5.79 5.49
CA ASN A 113 -1.60 6.70 4.89
C ASN A 113 -1.16 6.28 3.48
N LEU A 114 -1.66 5.18 2.91
CA LEU A 114 -1.29 4.73 1.58
C LEU A 114 -1.75 5.77 0.54
N LYS A 115 -0.80 6.38 -0.17
CA LYS A 115 -1.02 7.46 -1.15
C LYS A 115 -0.95 6.98 -2.58
N LEU A 116 0.00 6.08 -2.87
CA LEU A 116 0.37 5.67 -4.21
C LEU A 116 0.59 4.15 -4.30
N ILE A 117 -0.10 3.51 -5.24
CA ILE A 117 0.22 2.17 -5.72
C ILE A 117 0.75 2.33 -7.15
N ARG A 118 2.04 2.13 -7.34
CA ARG A 118 2.67 2.37 -8.65
C ARG A 118 2.36 1.26 -9.64
N ALA A 119 2.23 0.01 -9.17
CA ALA A 119 1.93 -1.15 -9.99
C ALA A 119 2.90 -1.32 -11.18
N ASP A 120 4.21 -1.20 -10.90
CA ASP A 120 5.27 -1.56 -11.85
C ASP A 120 5.12 -3.00 -12.35
N ASN A 121 4.84 -3.87 -11.38
CA ASN A 121 4.36 -5.23 -11.59
C ASN A 121 2.90 -5.27 -11.14
N MET A 122 2.07 -5.98 -11.90
CA MET A 122 0.63 -6.09 -11.66
C MET A 122 0.28 -7.55 -11.34
N PHE A 123 -0.77 -7.75 -10.55
CA PHE A 123 -1.28 -9.09 -10.30
C PHE A 123 -2.12 -9.53 -11.50
N ASN A 124 -1.64 -10.53 -12.24
CA ASN A 124 -2.36 -11.08 -13.38
C ASN A 124 -3.33 -12.17 -12.91
N ILE A 125 -4.62 -11.96 -13.11
CA ILE A 125 -5.67 -12.95 -12.81
C ILE A 125 -6.79 -12.84 -13.84
N MET A 126 -7.31 -13.98 -14.29
CA MET A 126 -8.35 -14.05 -15.32
C MET A 126 -7.99 -13.33 -16.63
N GLY A 127 -6.69 -13.25 -16.96
CA GLY A 127 -6.20 -12.63 -18.20
C GLY A 127 -6.09 -11.10 -18.15
N GLU A 128 -6.34 -10.49 -16.99
CA GLU A 128 -6.29 -9.04 -16.78
C GLU A 128 -5.25 -8.69 -15.72
N ASP A 129 -4.70 -7.48 -15.82
CA ASP A 129 -3.67 -6.97 -14.91
C ASP A 129 -4.26 -5.98 -13.89
N TYR A 130 -3.99 -6.24 -12.61
CA TYR A 130 -4.53 -5.45 -11.50
C TYR A 130 -3.43 -4.82 -10.64
N GLY A 131 -3.62 -3.54 -10.31
CA GLY A 131 -2.80 -2.83 -9.33
C GLY A 131 -3.28 -3.05 -7.89
N LEU A 132 -4.58 -3.31 -7.72
CA LEU A 132 -5.20 -3.63 -6.43
C LEU A 132 -6.16 -4.81 -6.59
N VAL A 133 -5.99 -5.84 -5.76
CA VAL A 133 -6.89 -7.00 -5.69
C VAL A 133 -7.35 -7.19 -4.26
N VAL A 134 -8.67 -7.25 -4.07
CA VAL A 134 -9.31 -7.56 -2.79
C VAL A 134 -10.25 -8.72 -3.00
N ALA A 135 -9.90 -9.90 -2.47
CA ALA A 135 -10.66 -11.10 -2.75
C ALA A 135 -10.75 -12.10 -1.59
N PHE A 136 -11.87 -12.81 -1.49
CA PHE A 136 -12.09 -13.88 -0.50
C PHE A 136 -11.88 -13.37 0.94
N THR A 137 -12.63 -12.35 1.32
CA THR A 137 -12.49 -11.70 2.64
C THR A 137 -13.65 -12.03 3.59
N ASP A 138 -14.16 -13.25 3.52
CA ASP A 138 -15.12 -13.82 4.45
C ASP A 138 -14.55 -15.05 5.17
N ALA A 139 -15.15 -15.37 6.31
CA ALA A 139 -14.72 -16.52 7.11
C ALA A 139 -14.93 -17.83 6.34
N ALA A 140 -13.88 -18.66 6.31
CA ALA A 140 -13.98 -20.05 5.85
C ALA A 140 -14.70 -20.90 6.91
N GLY A 141 -16.03 -20.90 6.92
CA GLY A 141 -16.80 -21.68 7.89
C GLY A 141 -18.30 -21.41 7.91
N GLU A 142 -18.98 -21.91 8.95
CA GLU A 142 -20.45 -21.77 9.08
C GLU A 142 -20.89 -20.34 9.46
N ASN A 143 -20.00 -19.55 10.07
CA ASN A 143 -20.31 -18.20 10.53
C ASN A 143 -20.15 -17.16 9.42
N LYS A 144 -21.21 -16.99 8.61
CA LYS A 144 -21.28 -16.03 7.50
C LYS A 144 -21.26 -14.55 7.89
N ASN A 145 -21.20 -14.21 9.19
CA ASN A 145 -21.21 -12.82 9.66
C ASN A 145 -19.81 -12.28 10.01
N ARG A 146 -18.76 -13.03 9.66
CA ARG A 146 -17.36 -12.64 9.86
C ARG A 146 -16.65 -12.43 8.53
N GLY A 147 -15.84 -11.38 8.47
CA GLY A 147 -15.16 -10.95 7.25
C GLY A 147 -14.95 -9.43 7.20
N LEU A 148 -14.30 -8.98 6.12
CA LEU A 148 -13.93 -7.59 5.90
C LEU A 148 -15.15 -6.71 5.67
N ARG A 149 -15.24 -5.63 6.45
CA ARG A 149 -16.31 -4.63 6.40
C ARG A 149 -15.83 -3.30 5.86
N GLU A 150 -14.58 -2.91 6.13
CA GLU A 150 -13.99 -1.64 5.70
C GLU A 150 -12.57 -1.82 5.14
N LEU A 151 -12.33 -1.25 3.96
CA LEU A 151 -11.00 -1.09 3.40
C LEU A 151 -10.60 0.38 3.53
N GLN A 152 -9.78 0.70 4.54
CA GLN A 152 -9.55 2.09 4.95
C GLN A 152 -8.38 2.70 4.18
N LEU A 153 -8.68 3.34 3.05
CA LEU A 153 -7.72 3.99 2.14
C LEU A 153 -7.96 5.52 1.95
N PRO A 154 -8.25 6.32 3.00
CA PRO A 154 -8.59 7.75 2.84
C PRO A 154 -7.50 8.59 2.16
N SER A 155 -6.23 8.18 2.25
CA SER A 155 -5.12 8.89 1.62
C SER A 155 -4.80 8.45 0.19
N LEU A 156 -5.46 7.40 -0.33
CA LEU A 156 -5.13 6.84 -1.64
C LEU A 156 -5.56 7.81 -2.74
N LYS A 157 -4.57 8.28 -3.51
CA LYS A 157 -4.77 9.27 -4.57
C LYS A 157 -4.48 8.72 -5.96
N GLU A 158 -3.62 7.70 -6.06
CA GLU A 158 -3.29 7.12 -7.35
C GLU A 158 -2.96 5.63 -7.31
N ILE A 159 -3.51 4.90 -8.29
CA ILE A 159 -3.03 3.61 -8.75
C ILE A 159 -2.55 3.82 -10.19
N SER A 160 -1.23 3.89 -10.40
CA SER A 160 -0.69 4.40 -11.67
C SER A 160 -0.89 3.44 -12.85
N ARG A 161 -1.06 2.13 -12.59
CA ARG A 161 -1.22 1.10 -13.63
C ARG A 161 -2.13 -0.02 -13.15
N GLY A 162 -2.74 -0.70 -14.12
CA GLY A 162 -3.63 -1.83 -13.89
C GLY A 162 -5.02 -1.42 -13.43
N ARG A 163 -5.90 -2.41 -13.33
CA ARG A 163 -7.28 -2.27 -12.87
C ARG A 163 -7.37 -2.55 -11.37
N VAL A 164 -8.58 -2.43 -10.83
CA VAL A 164 -8.91 -2.85 -9.45
C VAL A 164 -9.87 -4.03 -9.49
N LEU A 165 -9.63 -5.07 -8.70
CA LEU A 165 -10.52 -6.23 -8.58
C LEU A 165 -11.11 -6.33 -7.18
N PHE A 166 -12.45 -6.47 -7.12
CA PHE A 166 -13.17 -6.91 -5.93
C PHE A 166 -13.93 -8.19 -6.25
N MET A 167 -13.75 -9.25 -5.46
CA MET A 167 -14.39 -10.55 -5.69
C MET A 167 -14.55 -11.32 -4.38
N GLN A 168 -15.73 -11.86 -4.09
CA GLN A 168 -15.99 -12.64 -2.88
C GLN A 168 -15.66 -11.88 -1.58
N ASN A 169 -16.22 -10.67 -1.44
CA ASN A 169 -16.15 -9.83 -0.24
C ASN A 169 -17.57 -9.47 0.24
N PRO A 170 -18.39 -10.45 0.64
CA PRO A 170 -19.84 -10.25 0.85
C PRO A 170 -20.22 -9.27 1.96
N LEU A 171 -19.29 -8.94 2.87
CA LEU A 171 -19.50 -8.01 3.98
C LEU A 171 -18.87 -6.62 3.78
N LEU A 172 -18.11 -6.43 2.70
CA LEU A 172 -17.33 -5.22 2.44
C LEU A 172 -18.25 -4.05 2.05
N ASN A 173 -18.10 -2.91 2.71
CA ASN A 173 -18.94 -1.73 2.50
C ASN A 173 -18.16 -0.60 1.85
N PHE A 174 -18.88 0.44 1.41
CA PHE A 174 -18.37 1.73 0.94
C PHE A 174 -17.56 1.75 -0.37
N VAL A 175 -16.91 0.65 -0.77
CA VAL A 175 -16.06 0.60 -1.99
C VAL A 175 -16.81 0.92 -3.28
N ASN A 176 -18.12 0.70 -3.30
CA ASN A 176 -19.02 1.05 -4.40
C ASN A 176 -19.30 2.56 -4.49
N THR A 177 -19.03 3.32 -3.44
CA THR A 177 -19.20 4.77 -3.41
C THR A 177 -18.02 5.51 -4.02
N ILE A 178 -16.83 4.90 -4.01
CA ILE A 178 -15.55 5.54 -4.38
C ILE A 178 -15.52 6.00 -5.85
N ALA A 179 -15.01 7.21 -6.08
CA ALA A 179 -14.72 7.76 -7.39
C ALA A 179 -13.40 7.15 -7.91
N TRP A 180 -13.47 5.95 -8.48
CA TRP A 180 -12.27 5.23 -8.93
C TRP A 180 -11.57 5.86 -10.14
N ASN A 181 -12.30 6.59 -10.97
CA ASN A 181 -11.76 7.29 -12.14
C ASN A 181 -10.74 8.39 -11.77
N VAL A 182 -10.82 8.96 -10.56
CA VAL A 182 -9.81 9.93 -10.10
C VAL A 182 -8.57 9.26 -9.49
N ILE A 183 -8.68 7.98 -9.09
CA ILE A 183 -7.59 7.19 -8.52
C ILE A 183 -6.82 6.45 -9.60
N VAL A 184 -7.50 5.92 -10.62
CA VAL A 184 -6.89 5.14 -11.71
C VAL A 184 -6.91 5.98 -12.99
N PRO A 185 -5.90 6.85 -13.21
CA PRO A 185 -5.90 7.79 -14.32
C PRO A 185 -5.84 7.06 -15.67
N GLY A 186 -6.61 7.54 -16.65
CA GLY A 186 -6.55 7.07 -18.04
C GLY A 186 -7.15 5.68 -18.32
N VAL A 187 -7.80 5.04 -17.33
CA VAL A 187 -8.43 3.72 -17.49
C VAL A 187 -9.95 3.84 -17.49
N THR A 188 -10.58 3.45 -18.60
CA THR A 188 -12.04 3.35 -18.68
C THR A 188 -12.55 2.17 -17.83
N ASN A 189 -13.59 2.42 -17.03
CA ASN A 189 -14.16 1.45 -16.09
C ASN A 189 -13.08 0.77 -15.24
N PRO A 190 -12.35 1.51 -14.38
CA PRO A 190 -11.12 1.02 -13.75
C PRO A 190 -11.30 -0.13 -12.75
N VAL A 191 -12.54 -0.47 -12.40
CA VAL A 191 -12.87 -1.51 -11.43
C VAL A 191 -13.59 -2.66 -12.09
N THR A 192 -13.17 -3.87 -11.74
CA THR A 192 -13.87 -5.12 -12.03
C THR A 192 -14.55 -5.58 -10.73
N TYR A 193 -15.88 -5.56 -10.71
CA TYR A 193 -16.67 -6.15 -9.63
C TYR A 193 -17.07 -7.58 -10.03
N GLY A 194 -16.42 -8.57 -9.42
CA GLY A 194 -16.77 -9.98 -9.58
C GLY A 194 -17.97 -10.40 -8.72
N ASP A 195 -18.18 -11.71 -8.61
CA ASP A 195 -19.23 -12.27 -7.77
C ASP A 195 -19.05 -11.85 -6.31
N SER A 196 -20.14 -11.42 -5.66
CA SER A 196 -20.14 -10.99 -4.25
C SER A 196 -19.04 -9.95 -3.93
N ALA A 197 -18.71 -9.06 -4.87
CA ALA A 197 -17.59 -8.13 -4.74
C ALA A 197 -17.65 -7.19 -3.52
N TYR A 198 -18.86 -6.86 -3.06
CA TYR A 198 -19.14 -6.03 -1.88
C TYR A 198 -20.56 -6.31 -1.37
N ASN A 199 -20.90 -5.79 -0.20
CA ASN A 199 -22.23 -5.92 0.40
C ASN A 199 -23.24 -4.98 -0.28
N THR A 200 -24.07 -5.55 -1.16
CA THR A 200 -25.13 -4.82 -1.89
C THR A 200 -26.37 -4.53 -1.04
N THR A 201 -26.49 -5.14 0.14
CA THR A 201 -27.64 -5.03 1.04
C THR A 201 -27.35 -4.14 2.26
N SER A 202 -26.15 -3.59 2.33
CA SER A 202 -25.73 -2.74 3.43
C SER A 202 -26.56 -1.45 3.51
N LEU A 203 -26.93 -1.06 4.73
CA LEU A 203 -27.54 0.24 5.02
C LEU A 203 -26.51 1.28 5.47
N GLU A 204 -25.23 0.91 5.45
CA GLU A 204 -24.14 1.80 5.80
C GLU A 204 -24.03 2.95 4.80
N VAL A 205 -23.94 4.16 5.32
CA VAL A 205 -23.83 5.39 4.52
C VAL A 205 -22.60 6.18 4.94
N CYS A 206 -21.98 6.85 3.97
CA CYS A 206 -20.89 7.77 4.24
C CYS A 206 -21.32 8.91 5.16
N ASP A 207 -20.37 9.39 5.95
CA ASP A 207 -20.55 10.56 6.80
C ASP A 207 -20.99 11.79 5.96
N PRO A 208 -21.92 12.63 6.43
CA PRO A 208 -22.33 13.85 5.73
C PRO A 208 -21.17 14.79 5.38
N ALA A 209 -20.06 14.77 6.14
CA ALA A 209 -18.87 15.55 5.83
C ALA A 209 -18.16 15.12 4.52
N CYS A 210 -18.46 13.93 4.00
CA CYS A 210 -17.88 13.39 2.76
C CYS A 210 -18.63 13.82 1.50
N GLU A 211 -19.54 14.78 1.61
CA GLU A 211 -20.35 15.27 0.51
C GLU A 211 -19.53 16.07 -0.49
N ASN A 212 -19.59 15.65 -1.76
CA ASN A 212 -19.00 16.35 -2.89
C ASN A 212 -20.04 16.41 -4.02
N GLY A 213 -20.60 17.60 -4.23
CA GLY A 213 -21.77 17.77 -5.08
C GLY A 213 -22.98 17.05 -4.49
N ASN A 214 -23.58 16.12 -5.25
CA ASN A 214 -24.77 15.36 -4.84
C ASN A 214 -24.45 13.93 -4.37
N GLN A 215 -23.17 13.59 -4.22
CA GLN A 215 -22.71 12.26 -3.86
C GLN A 215 -21.77 12.31 -2.66
N ARG A 216 -21.61 11.17 -1.98
CA ARG A 216 -20.66 11.01 -0.88
C ARG A 216 -19.71 9.88 -1.21
N PHE A 217 -18.43 10.12 -0.97
CA PHE A 217 -17.35 9.20 -1.30
C PHE A 217 -16.58 8.89 -0.03
N CYS A 218 -16.55 7.63 0.40
CA CYS A 218 -15.83 7.26 1.63
C CYS A 218 -15.30 5.83 1.59
N TRP A 219 -14.27 5.60 2.40
CA TRP A 219 -13.60 4.31 2.59
C TRP A 219 -14.06 3.55 3.85
N GLY A 220 -14.98 4.14 4.61
CA GLY A 220 -15.37 3.68 5.93
C GLY A 220 -16.25 4.68 6.66
N ARG A 221 -16.57 4.38 7.92
CA ARG A 221 -17.38 5.27 8.76
C ARG A 221 -16.63 6.52 9.22
N GLY A 222 -17.38 7.60 9.37
CA GLY A 222 -16.93 8.85 9.98
C GLY A 222 -16.16 9.80 9.04
N PRO A 223 -15.95 11.05 9.48
CA PRO A 223 -15.47 12.13 8.62
C PRO A 223 -13.99 11.99 8.21
N LYS A 224 -13.23 11.11 8.88
CA LYS A 224 -11.82 10.83 8.53
C LYS A 224 -11.67 9.83 7.38
N MET A 225 -12.76 9.21 6.95
CA MET A 225 -12.77 8.20 5.88
C MET A 225 -13.26 8.77 4.55
N CYS A 226 -13.50 10.07 4.45
CA CYS A 226 -13.91 10.70 3.20
C CYS A 226 -12.81 10.57 2.15
N GLN A 227 -13.20 10.22 0.92
CA GLN A 227 -12.30 10.29 -0.22
C GLN A 227 -12.08 11.75 -0.58
N ILE A 228 -10.81 12.14 -0.75
CA ILE A 228 -10.47 13.45 -1.31
C ILE A 228 -10.61 13.34 -2.83
N VAL A 229 -11.64 13.98 -3.38
CA VAL A 229 -11.95 13.91 -4.81
C VAL A 229 -11.62 15.24 -5.48
N HIS A 230 -10.61 15.23 -6.34
CA HIS A 230 -10.31 16.31 -7.27
C HIS A 230 -10.55 15.79 -8.69
N PHE A 231 -11.47 16.42 -9.41
CA PHE A 231 -11.79 16.11 -10.81
C PHE A 231 -11.17 17.13 -11.75
N PRO A 232 -9.86 17.07 -12.05
CA PRO A 232 -9.36 17.85 -13.16
C PRO A 232 -9.92 17.21 -14.45
N ILE A 233 -10.73 17.96 -15.20
CA ILE A 233 -11.18 17.54 -16.53
C ILE A 233 -9.98 17.71 -17.45
N CYS A 234 -9.28 16.61 -17.71
CA CYS A 234 -8.14 16.60 -18.61
C CYS A 234 -8.58 16.49 -20.06
N ASP A 235 -7.78 17.09 -20.94
CA ASP A 235 -7.88 16.82 -22.37
C ASP A 235 -7.61 15.33 -22.64
N GLU A 236 -8.28 14.76 -23.65
CA GLU A 236 -8.15 13.34 -24.02
C GLU A 236 -6.71 12.97 -24.41
N LEU A 237 -5.90 13.94 -24.84
CA LEU A 237 -4.49 13.74 -25.18
C LEU A 237 -3.58 13.59 -23.94
N CYS A 238 -4.06 13.93 -22.75
CA CYS A 238 -3.26 13.78 -21.55
C CYS A 238 -3.27 12.33 -21.05
N PRO A 239 -2.13 11.82 -20.54
CA PRO A 239 -2.06 10.51 -19.89
C PRO A 239 -2.69 10.54 -18.49
N GLY A 240 -3.92 11.04 -18.39
CA GLY A 240 -4.80 10.98 -17.22
C GLY A 240 -4.57 12.03 -16.11
N ARG A 241 -3.48 12.81 -16.15
CA ARG A 241 -3.24 13.92 -15.19
C ARG A 241 -2.97 15.24 -15.92
N CYS A 242 -3.53 16.31 -15.36
CA CYS A 242 -3.42 17.67 -15.88
C CYS A 242 -3.50 18.69 -14.75
N TYR A 243 -3.07 19.91 -15.03
CA TYR A 243 -3.18 21.08 -14.16
C TYR A 243 -4.10 22.13 -14.76
N ASP A 244 -4.71 22.96 -13.92
CA ASP A 244 -5.54 24.08 -14.34
C ASP A 244 -4.86 25.41 -13.97
N SER A 245 -4.40 26.14 -14.98
CA SER A 245 -3.87 27.48 -14.77
C SER A 245 -4.29 28.51 -15.84
N THR A 246 -5.31 28.20 -16.67
CA THR A 246 -5.92 28.98 -17.80
C THR A 246 -5.94 28.24 -19.14
N ILE A 247 -5.07 27.24 -19.33
CA ILE A 247 -5.07 26.28 -20.44
C ILE A 247 -4.85 24.91 -19.79
N VAL A 248 -5.75 23.96 -20.05
CA VAL A 248 -5.59 22.58 -19.55
C VAL A 248 -4.32 22.00 -20.18
N GLY A 249 -3.30 21.79 -19.34
CA GLY A 249 -2.02 21.22 -19.75
C GLY A 249 -1.77 19.89 -19.08
N CYS A 250 -1.13 18.97 -19.79
CA CYS A 250 -0.80 17.66 -19.22
C CYS A 250 0.35 17.77 -18.22
N CYS A 251 0.30 16.97 -17.16
CA CYS A 251 1.40 16.85 -16.23
C CYS A 251 2.60 16.15 -16.87
N HIS A 252 3.79 16.40 -16.31
CA HIS A 252 4.97 15.63 -16.67
C HIS A 252 4.77 14.13 -16.37
N PRO A 253 5.27 13.18 -17.20
CA PRO A 253 5.11 11.74 -16.98
C PRO A 253 5.70 11.19 -15.66
N GLU A 254 6.61 11.95 -15.06
CA GLU A 254 7.23 11.64 -13.75
C GLU A 254 6.36 12.09 -12.56
N CYS A 255 5.26 12.79 -12.80
CA CYS A 255 4.31 13.17 -11.77
C CYS A 255 3.31 12.03 -11.49
N ALA A 256 3.05 11.79 -10.21
CA ALA A 256 1.87 11.08 -9.73
C ALA A 256 0.93 12.08 -9.05
N VAL A 257 -0.35 11.68 -8.88
CA VAL A 257 -1.42 12.43 -8.21
C VAL A 257 -1.88 13.69 -8.96
N GLY A 258 -0.96 14.48 -9.51
CA GLY A 258 -1.21 15.70 -10.25
C GLY A 258 0.01 16.61 -10.29
N CYS A 259 -0.16 17.81 -10.80
CA CYS A 259 0.89 18.81 -10.92
C CYS A 259 0.29 20.23 -10.86
N THR A 260 1.14 21.23 -10.69
CA THR A 260 0.78 22.66 -10.80
C THR A 260 1.25 23.29 -12.12
N GLY A 261 1.92 22.51 -12.97
CA GLY A 261 2.54 22.94 -14.21
C GLY A 261 3.11 21.76 -15.01
N PRO A 262 3.65 22.01 -16.20
CA PRO A 262 4.08 20.96 -17.13
C PRO A 262 5.47 20.39 -16.81
N SER A 263 6.24 21.02 -15.92
CA SER A 263 7.60 20.59 -15.59
C SER A 263 7.59 19.38 -14.66
N ASN A 264 8.67 18.58 -14.69
CA ASN A 264 8.89 17.52 -13.71
C ASN A 264 9.16 18.04 -12.29
N SER A 265 9.35 19.35 -12.12
CA SER A 265 9.48 20.00 -10.81
C SER A 265 8.15 20.57 -10.30
N ASP A 266 7.09 20.54 -11.11
CA ASP A 266 5.76 21.03 -10.75
C ASP A 266 4.86 19.90 -10.21
N CYS A 267 5.41 18.71 -9.97
CA CYS A 267 4.63 17.55 -9.53
C CYS A 267 4.15 17.71 -8.08
N LEU A 268 2.90 17.34 -7.81
CA LEU A 268 2.39 17.24 -6.44
C LEU A 268 3.01 16.05 -5.68
N MET A 269 3.38 15.01 -6.42
CA MET A 269 4.09 13.83 -5.91
C MET A 269 4.93 13.24 -7.03
N CYS A 270 6.16 12.80 -6.73
CA CYS A 270 6.97 12.07 -7.70
C CYS A 270 6.49 10.63 -7.85
N LYS A 271 6.41 10.17 -9.10
CA LYS A 271 6.02 8.80 -9.42
C LYS A 271 7.09 7.78 -9.03
N TYR A 272 8.36 8.13 -9.21
CA TYR A 272 9.51 7.28 -8.89
C TYR A 272 10.38 7.93 -7.81
N PHE A 273 11.28 8.85 -8.19
CA PHE A 273 12.20 9.49 -7.27
C PHE A 273 12.15 11.02 -7.37
N LYS A 274 12.59 11.69 -6.31
CA LYS A 274 12.76 13.13 -6.19
C LYS A 274 14.25 13.46 -6.05
N ALA A 275 14.78 14.26 -6.98
CA ALA A 275 16.15 14.77 -6.97
C ALA A 275 16.10 16.30 -6.89
N GLY A 276 16.40 16.85 -5.71
CA GLY A 276 16.14 18.27 -5.43
C GLY A 276 14.64 18.55 -5.55
N GLU A 277 14.25 19.50 -6.41
CA GLU A 277 12.83 19.79 -6.68
C GLU A 277 12.25 18.98 -7.85
N ALA A 278 13.07 18.25 -8.59
CA ALA A 278 12.65 17.56 -9.82
C ALA A 278 12.29 16.09 -9.56
N CYS A 279 11.20 15.63 -10.16
CA CYS A 279 10.88 14.21 -10.24
C CYS A 279 11.65 13.54 -11.38
N VAL A 280 12.26 12.40 -11.08
CA VAL A 280 13.12 11.64 -12.00
C VAL A 280 12.82 10.15 -11.93
N SER A 281 13.00 9.46 -13.05
CA SER A 281 12.80 8.01 -13.16
C SER A 281 13.90 7.19 -12.49
N SER A 282 15.08 7.79 -12.28
CA SER A 282 16.20 7.20 -11.55
C SER A 282 17.08 8.30 -10.96
N CYS A 283 17.69 8.03 -9.80
CA CYS A 283 18.63 8.98 -9.20
C CYS A 283 19.85 9.18 -10.13
N PRO A 284 20.31 10.43 -10.34
CA PRO A 284 21.49 10.73 -11.15
C PRO A 284 22.73 9.97 -10.68
N GLY A 285 23.58 9.53 -11.62
CA GLY A 285 24.80 8.79 -11.30
C GLY A 285 25.75 9.64 -10.45
N GLY A 286 26.11 9.13 -9.27
CA GLY A 286 26.97 9.83 -8.29
C GLY A 286 26.30 10.08 -6.93
N VAL A 287 24.98 9.90 -6.83
CA VAL A 287 24.19 9.92 -5.59
C VAL A 287 24.15 8.49 -5.04
N SER A 288 24.71 8.25 -3.84
CA SER A 288 24.88 6.89 -3.33
C SER A 288 23.95 6.48 -2.18
N VAL A 289 22.95 7.30 -1.81
CA VAL A 289 21.95 6.92 -0.79
C VAL A 289 20.53 7.24 -1.27
N ARG A 290 19.66 6.22 -1.23
CA ARG A 290 18.21 6.35 -1.40
C ARG A 290 17.55 6.34 -0.03
N ASN A 291 16.51 7.15 0.14
CA ASN A 291 15.62 7.05 1.28
C ASN A 291 14.17 7.23 0.81
N GLY A 292 13.47 6.12 0.66
CA GLY A 292 12.21 6.02 -0.05
C GLY A 292 12.34 6.56 -1.48
N GLN A 293 11.58 7.61 -1.77
CA GLN A 293 11.61 8.26 -3.08
C GLN A 293 12.68 9.35 -3.18
N ASP A 294 13.37 9.74 -2.12
CA ASP A 294 14.33 10.83 -2.16
C ASP A 294 15.73 10.36 -2.59
N CYS A 295 16.32 11.06 -3.56
CA CYS A 295 17.73 10.93 -3.93
C CYS A 295 18.56 11.89 -3.05
N LEU A 296 19.39 11.35 -2.17
CA LEU A 296 20.20 12.15 -1.24
C LEU A 296 21.61 12.37 -1.78
N GLU A 297 22.03 13.63 -1.89
CA GLU A 297 23.44 13.97 -2.15
C GLU A 297 24.27 13.75 -0.87
N ASP A 298 25.44 13.13 -1.01
CA ASP A 298 26.40 12.88 0.10
C ASP A 298 27.09 14.16 0.59
#